data_AF-A0A6V6Y9P6-F1
#
_entry.id   AF-A0A6V6Y9P6-F1
#
_cell.length_a   1.000
_cell.length_b   1.000
_cell.length_c   1.000
_cell.angle_alpha   90.00
_cell.angle_beta   90.00
_cell.angle_gamma   90.00
#
_symmetry.space_group_name_H-M   'P 1'
#
loop_
_entity.id
_entity.type
_entity.pdbx_description
1 polymer ?
#
loop_
_entity_poly.entity_id
_entity_poly.type
_entity_poly.pdbx_seq_one_letter_code
_entity_poly.pdbx_strand_id
1 'polypeptide(L)'
;MKGHRWKDLKLVEGRSNRKYRDEDEVVKKVKELGFNPFEEKLLGITAMTKLLGKKVFDENISDLLEKPKGKLTLVNINDKREEVVIENVKEEFGVVKE
;
A
#
# COMPACT_ATOMS: atom_id res chain seq x y z
N MET A 1 25.48 -14.16 -2.03
CA MET A 1 25.72 -12.70 -2.08
C MET A 1 26.03 -12.21 -0.68
N LYS A 2 27.06 -11.36 -0.48
CA LYS A 2 27.32 -10.70 0.81
C LYS A 2 26.74 -9.29 0.77
N GLY A 3 25.96 -8.90 1.77
CA GLY A 3 25.39 -7.56 1.87
C GLY A 3 26.46 -6.48 2.12
N HIS A 4 26.22 -5.27 1.64
CA HIS A 4 27.06 -4.10 1.88
C HIS A 4 26.35 -3.16 2.86
N ARG A 5 27.06 -2.70 3.90
CA ARG A 5 26.55 -1.74 4.89
C ARG A 5 27.18 -0.37 4.64
N TRP A 6 26.36 0.66 4.50
CA TRP A 6 26.80 2.05 4.42
C TRP A 6 26.83 2.67 5.82
N LYS A 7 27.85 3.47 6.14
CA LYS A 7 28.08 3.98 7.50
C LYS A 7 27.06 5.03 7.96
N ASP A 8 26.51 5.81 7.02
CA ASP A 8 25.62 6.94 7.31
C ASP A 8 24.16 6.71 6.87
N LEU A 9 23.86 5.53 6.35
CA LEU A 9 22.55 5.15 5.84
C LEU A 9 22.08 3.88 6.54
N LYS A 10 20.81 3.89 6.93
CA LYS A 10 20.09 2.71 7.43
C LYS A 10 18.99 2.33 6.46
N LEU A 11 18.66 1.05 6.41
CA LEU A 11 17.58 0.55 5.58
C LEU A 11 16.28 0.61 6.37
N VAL A 12 15.25 1.27 5.83
CA VAL A 12 13.94 1.35 6.47
C VAL A 12 12.86 0.85 5.53
N GLU A 13 11.73 0.41 6.08
CA GLU A 13 10.52 0.24 5.28
C GLU A 13 10.06 1.62 4.76
N GLY A 14 9.95 1.72 3.43
CA GLY A 14 9.36 2.86 2.76
C GLY A 14 7.87 3.00 3.10
N ARG A 15 7.28 4.13 2.74
CA ARG A 15 5.84 4.35 2.97
C ARG A 15 5.04 3.33 2.14
N SER A 16 4.25 2.53 2.84
CA SER A 16 3.22 1.70 2.21
C SER A 16 1.97 2.55 1.97
N ASN A 17 1.58 2.68 0.70
CA ASN A 17 0.29 3.22 0.33
C ASN A 17 -0.72 2.09 0.26
N ARG A 18 -1.83 2.24 0.98
CA ARG A 18 -2.97 1.31 0.89
C ARG A 18 -3.47 1.23 -0.55
N LYS A 19 -3.87 0.03 -0.97
CA LYS A 19 -4.45 -0.25 -2.29
C LYS A 19 -5.68 -1.13 -2.14
N TYR A 20 -6.53 -1.15 -3.15
CA TYR A 20 -7.58 -2.15 -3.25
C TYR A 20 -6.94 -3.50 -3.58
N ARG A 21 -7.29 -4.53 -2.81
CA ARG A 21 -6.87 -5.89 -3.06
C ARG A 21 -7.62 -6.51 -4.24
N ASP A 22 -8.91 -6.17 -4.35
CA ASP A 22 -9.81 -6.64 -5.41
C ASP A 22 -10.61 -5.44 -5.94
N GLU A 23 -10.23 -4.94 -7.11
CA GLU A 23 -10.89 -3.78 -7.71
C GLU A 23 -12.32 -4.10 -8.18
N ASP A 24 -12.57 -5.33 -8.64
CA ASP A 24 -13.88 -5.75 -9.14
C ASP A 24 -14.91 -5.85 -8.01
N GLU A 25 -14.49 -6.38 -6.85
CA GLU A 25 -15.35 -6.45 -5.66
C GLU A 25 -15.68 -5.05 -5.13
N VAL A 26 -14.71 -4.13 -5.13
CA VAL A 26 -14.93 -2.73 -4.77
C VAL A 26 -15.95 -2.09 -5.70
N VAL A 27 -15.79 -2.27 -7.01
CA VAL A 27 -16.72 -1.73 -8.02
C VAL A 27 -18.13 -2.27 -7.81
N LYS A 28 -18.24 -3.58 -7.55
CA LYS A 28 -19.53 -4.22 -7.31
C LYS A 28 -20.23 -3.63 -6.09
N LYS A 29 -19.55 -3.55 -4.94
CA LYS A 29 -20.13 -2.97 -3.71
C LYS A 29 -20.53 -1.51 -3.90
N VAL A 30 -19.69 -0.70 -4.55
CA VAL A 30 -20.00 0.72 -4.78
C VAL A 30 -21.23 0.89 -5.67
N LYS A 31 -21.37 0.06 -6.71
CA LYS A 31 -22.56 0.05 -7.58
C LYS A 31 -23.81 -0.45 -6.85
N GLU A 32 -23.69 -1.46 -5.99
CA GLU A 32 -24.79 -1.94 -5.14
C GLU A 32 -25.28 -0.86 -4.16
N LEU A 33 -24.38 0.01 -3.71
CA LEU A 33 -24.72 1.20 -2.90
C LEU A 33 -25.34 2.34 -3.72
N GLY A 34 -25.45 2.21 -5.05
CA GLY A 34 -26.03 3.22 -5.94
C GLY A 34 -25.09 4.34 -6.34
N PHE A 35 -23.78 4.19 -6.11
CA PHE A 35 -22.77 5.18 -6.48
C PHE A 35 -22.01 4.77 -7.74
N ASN A 36 -21.42 5.74 -8.44
CA ASN A 36 -20.50 5.48 -9.55
C ASN A 36 -19.04 5.45 -9.03
N PRO A 37 -18.35 4.29 -9.06
CA PRO A 37 -16.96 4.18 -8.60
C PRO A 37 -15.91 4.75 -9.56
N PHE A 38 -16.32 5.31 -10.71
CA PHE A 38 -15.41 5.73 -11.77
C PHE A 38 -15.54 7.21 -12.12
N GLU A 39 -14.40 7.83 -12.43
CA GLU A 39 -14.31 9.07 -13.21
C GLU A 39 -13.72 8.75 -14.60
N GLU A 40 -12.40 8.76 -14.75
CA GLU A 40 -11.69 8.17 -15.91
C GLU A 40 -11.21 6.74 -15.63
N LYS A 41 -10.92 6.47 -14.36
CA LYS A 41 -10.50 5.17 -13.81
C LYS A 41 -11.16 4.98 -12.44
N LEU A 42 -10.96 3.80 -11.84
CA LEU A 42 -11.46 3.51 -10.50
C LEU A 42 -10.98 4.59 -9.52
N LEU A 43 -11.91 5.16 -8.77
CA LEU A 43 -11.61 6.17 -7.76
C LEU A 43 -10.63 5.60 -6.75
N GLY A 44 -9.55 6.35 -6.48
CA GLY A 44 -8.62 5.99 -5.41
C GLY A 44 -9.29 6.08 -4.04
N ILE A 45 -8.69 5.42 -3.04
CA ILE A 45 -9.22 5.31 -1.66
C ILE A 45 -9.77 6.63 -1.13
N THR A 46 -8.98 7.72 -1.21
CA THR A 46 -9.41 9.03 -0.69
C THR A 46 -10.64 9.58 -1.40
N ALA A 47 -10.72 9.43 -2.74
CA ALA A 47 -11.86 9.91 -3.51
C ALA A 47 -13.10 9.04 -3.27
N MET A 48 -12.91 7.72 -3.17
CA MET A 48 -13.98 6.78 -2.83
C MET A 48 -14.53 7.02 -1.42
N THR A 49 -13.68 7.29 -0.42
CA THR A 49 -14.12 7.65 0.93
C THR A 49 -14.90 8.97 0.95
N LYS A 50 -14.56 9.93 0.07
CA LYS A 50 -15.33 11.18 -0.08
C LYS A 50 -16.69 10.93 -0.74
N LEU A 51 -16.74 10.07 -1.76
CA LEU A 51 -17.96 9.73 -2.48
C LEU A 51 -18.97 9.00 -1.58
N LEU A 52 -18.53 7.97 -0.87
CA LEU A 52 -19.37 7.15 0.00
C LEU A 52 -19.60 7.78 1.38
N GLY A 53 -18.69 8.65 1.81
CA GLY A 53 -18.56 9.08 3.20
C GLY A 53 -17.82 8.05 4.05
N LYS A 54 -17.18 8.54 5.14
CA LYS A 54 -16.30 7.72 5.99
C LYS A 54 -16.97 6.46 6.53
N LYS A 55 -18.18 6.59 7.08
CA LYS A 55 -18.90 5.47 7.72
C LYS A 55 -19.22 4.34 6.72
N VAL A 56 -19.80 4.69 5.57
CA VAL A 56 -20.18 3.71 4.54
C VAL A 56 -18.94 3.06 3.94
N PHE A 57 -17.89 3.84 3.70
CA PHE A 57 -16.62 3.32 3.22
C PHE A 57 -16.00 2.32 4.22
N ASP A 58 -15.95 2.67 5.50
CA ASP A 58 -15.37 1.82 6.54
C ASP A 58 -16.16 0.52 6.73
N GLU A 59 -17.49 0.56 6.64
CA GLU A 59 -18.36 -0.61 6.80
C GLU A 59 -18.34 -1.55 5.58
N ASN A 60 -18.12 -1.04 4.35
CA ASN A 60 -18.30 -1.83 3.14
C ASN A 60 -17.01 -2.11 2.37
N ILE A 61 -16.04 -1.21 2.42
CA ILE A 61 -14.86 -1.20 1.53
C ILE A 61 -13.54 -1.39 2.28
N SER A 62 -13.45 -1.01 3.56
CA SER A 62 -12.17 -1.08 4.30
C SER A 62 -11.57 -2.49 4.39
N ASP A 63 -12.39 -3.55 4.35
CA ASP A 63 -11.93 -4.94 4.30
C ASP A 63 -11.26 -5.34 2.97
N LEU A 64 -11.50 -4.55 1.91
CA LEU A 64 -10.92 -4.74 0.59
C LEU A 64 -9.62 -3.94 0.42
N LEU A 65 -9.12 -3.32 1.50
CA LEU A 65 -7.85 -2.61 1.49
C LEU A 65 -6.71 -3.52 1.93
N GLU A 66 -5.67 -3.58 1.10
CA GLU A 66 -4.38 -4.15 1.49
C GLU A 66 -3.36 -3.05 1.75
N LYS A 67 -2.51 -3.29 2.74
CA LYS A 67 -1.32 -2.47 3.03
C LYS A 67 -0.10 -3.24 2.50
N PRO A 68 0.24 -3.11 1.20
CA PRO A 68 1.40 -3.83 0.65
C PRO A 68 2.66 -3.41 1.41
N LYS A 69 3.57 -4.34 1.73
CA LYS A 69 4.83 -3.98 2.42
C LYS A 69 5.55 -2.88 1.64
N GLY A 70 6.03 -1.87 2.36
CA GLY A 70 6.72 -0.73 1.75
C GLY A 70 8.02 -1.19 1.11
N LYS A 71 8.40 -0.61 -0.03
CA LYS A 71 9.71 -0.87 -0.62
C LYS A 71 10.80 -0.48 0.37
N LEU A 72 11.81 -1.34 0.53
CA LEU A 72 12.96 -1.02 1.36
C LEU A 72 13.72 0.15 0.76
N THR A 73 14.04 1.13 1.60
CA THR A 73 14.62 2.40 1.18
C THR A 73 15.78 2.74 2.10
N LEU A 74 16.92 3.12 1.51
CA LEU A 74 18.05 3.67 2.26
C LEU A 74 17.72 5.10 2.68
N VAL A 75 17.79 5.37 3.98
CA VAL A 75 17.60 6.70 4.56
C VAL A 75 18.77 7.04 5.48
N ASN A 76 18.94 8.32 5.78
CA ASN A 76 19.94 8.75 6.76
C ASN A 76 19.65 8.14 8.14
N ILE A 77 20.69 7.85 8.91
CA ILE A 77 20.57 7.30 10.27
C ILE A 77 19.67 8.12 11.21
N ASN A 78 19.57 9.45 10.97
CA ASN A 78 18.72 10.38 11.71
C ASN A 78 17.20 10.25 11.41
N ASP A 79 16.78 9.44 10.43
CA ASP A 79 15.36 9.16 10.20
C ASP A 79 14.75 8.51 11.45
N LYS A 80 13.52 8.86 11.84
CA LYS A 80 12.90 8.32 13.06
C LYS A 80 12.46 6.86 12.93
N ARG A 81 12.38 6.32 11.71
CA ARG A 81 11.93 4.96 11.44
C ARG A 81 12.98 3.94 11.86
N GLU A 82 12.51 2.81 12.37
CA GLU A 82 13.36 1.69 12.75
C GLU A 82 14.04 1.06 11.54
N GLU A 83 15.28 0.62 11.74
CA GLU A 83 16.05 -0.08 10.72
C GLU A 83 15.49 -1.50 10.54
N VAL A 84 15.30 -1.93 9.30
CA VAL A 84 14.84 -3.27 8.98
C VAL A 84 16.04 -4.21 8.97
N VAL A 85 16.02 -5.23 9.82
CA VAL A 85 17.02 -6.31 9.80
C VAL A 85 16.52 -7.40 8.86
N ILE A 86 17.20 -7.59 7.74
CA ILE A 86 16.81 -8.58 6.73
C ILE A 86 17.64 -9.82 6.91
N GLU A 87 17.02 -10.88 7.42
CA GLU A 87 17.67 -12.18 7.63
C GLU A 87 17.51 -13.12 6.42
N ASN A 88 16.56 -12.84 5.50
CA ASN A 88 16.30 -13.67 4.33
C ASN A 88 15.95 -12.85 3.07
N VAL A 89 16.73 -13.08 1.99
CA VAL A 89 16.64 -12.41 0.68
C VAL A 89 15.30 -12.64 -0.04
N LYS A 90 14.55 -13.69 0.33
CA LYS A 90 13.26 -14.03 -0.30
C LYS A 90 12.14 -13.02 -0.03
N GLU A 91 12.25 -12.19 1.00
CA GLU A 91 11.22 -11.19 1.33
C GLU A 91 11.37 -9.85 0.57
N GLU A 92 12.50 -9.63 -0.12
CA GLU A 92 12.85 -8.30 -0.65
C GLU A 92 12.36 -7.99 -2.08
N PHE A 93 12.19 -9.00 -2.94
CA PHE A 93 11.96 -8.75 -4.37
C PHE A 93 10.66 -9.41 -4.82
N GLY A 94 9.59 -8.60 -4.92
CA GLY A 94 8.41 -8.97 -5.70
C GLY A 94 8.86 -9.30 -7.13
N VAL A 95 8.44 -10.46 -7.64
CA VAL A 95 8.79 -10.96 -8.97
C VAL A 95 8.57 -9.85 -10.01
N VAL A 96 9.65 -9.38 -10.63
CA VAL A 96 9.56 -8.49 -11.79
C VAL A 96 8.95 -9.33 -12.90
N LYS A 97 7.73 -9.01 -13.33
CA LYS A 97 7.19 -9.58 -14.58
C LYS A 97 7.89 -8.86 -15.73
N GLU A 98 8.56 -9.66 -16.57
CA GLU A 98 9.18 -9.27 -17.85
C GLU A 98 8.20 -8.60 -18.82
#